data_AF-A0A8J3YDB6-F1
#
_entry.id   AF-A0A8J3YDB6-F1
#
_cell.length_a   1.000
_cell.length_b   1.000
_cell.length_c   1.000
_cell.angle_alpha   90.00
_cell.angle_beta   90.00
_cell.angle_gamma   90.00
#
_symmetry.space_group_name_H-M   'P 1'
#
loop_
_entity.id
_entity.type
_entity.pdbx_description
1 polymer ?
#
loop_
_entity_poly.entity_id
_entity_poly.type
_entity_poly.pdbx_seq_one_letter_code
_entity_poly.pdbx_strand_id
1 'polypeptide(L)'
;MTARPAPAAVRAALGPVRAALVRRARAEAARLRAAAAAEAAERLAAARARAAEITAEAERGGQADAETLGAATVAAAGRDARRLALAAQRRAWDGLRAAVRRQLTVPGSREALAARVVAALGPAATLTEIPGGVAGEVPGRRVELTLDALADEAVGRLGPAVAELWRP
;
A
#
# COMPACT_ATOMS: atom_id res chain seq x y z
N MET A 1 53.56 -21.66 -67.90
CA MET A 1 52.60 -22.27 -68.84
C MET A 1 51.68 -21.18 -69.39
N THR A 2 52.04 -20.59 -70.52
CA THR A 2 51.27 -19.55 -71.21
C THR A 2 50.29 -20.21 -72.18
N ALA A 3 48.98 -19.96 -71.98
CA ALA A 3 47.95 -20.52 -72.85
C ALA A 3 48.02 -19.92 -74.26
N ARG A 4 48.16 -20.76 -75.29
CA ARG A 4 48.12 -20.36 -76.70
C ARG A 4 46.74 -19.74 -77.01
N PRO A 5 46.65 -18.53 -77.56
CA PRO A 5 45.36 -17.90 -77.83
C PRO A 5 44.60 -18.74 -78.86
N ALA A 6 43.35 -19.10 -78.55
CA ALA A 6 42.48 -19.81 -79.48
C ALA A 6 42.31 -19.02 -80.79
N PRO A 7 42.09 -19.66 -81.95
CA PRO A 7 41.81 -18.96 -83.20
C PRO A 7 40.61 -18.01 -83.04
N ALA A 8 40.65 -16.82 -83.64
CA ALA A 8 39.59 -15.81 -83.49
C ALA A 8 38.19 -16.34 -83.88
N ALA A 9 38.13 -17.26 -84.85
CA ALA A 9 36.92 -17.98 -85.25
C ALA A 9 36.30 -18.81 -84.12
N VAL A 10 37.10 -19.45 -83.27
CA VAL A 10 36.62 -20.23 -82.11
C VAL A 10 36.06 -19.30 -81.04
N ARG A 11 36.70 -18.15 -80.79
CA ARG A 11 36.16 -17.12 -79.88
C ARG A 11 34.84 -16.54 -80.39
N ALA A 12 34.73 -16.29 -81.69
CA ALA A 12 33.49 -15.82 -82.32
C ALA A 12 32.36 -16.86 -82.19
N ALA A 13 32.66 -18.14 -82.45
CA ALA A 13 31.71 -19.24 -82.32
C ALA A 13 31.22 -19.46 -80.86
N LEU A 14 32.08 -19.21 -79.86
CA LEU A 14 31.73 -19.33 -78.44
C LEU A 14 31.04 -18.09 -77.85
N GLY A 15 31.04 -16.96 -78.55
CA GLY A 15 30.40 -15.70 -78.12
C GLY A 15 28.94 -15.87 -77.67
N PRO A 16 28.08 -16.55 -78.46
CA PRO A 16 26.70 -16.82 -78.09
C PRO A 16 26.55 -17.67 -76.83
N VAL A 17 27.39 -18.70 -76.66
CA VAL A 17 27.38 -19.58 -75.48
C VAL A 17 27.76 -18.80 -74.23
N ARG A 18 28.82 -17.97 -74.30
CA ARG A 18 29.23 -17.10 -73.19
C ARG A 18 28.13 -16.11 -72.82
N ALA A 19 27.48 -15.49 -73.81
CA ALA A 19 26.37 -14.59 -73.57
C ALA A 19 25.18 -15.29 -72.90
N ALA A 20 24.87 -16.53 -73.31
CA ALA A 20 23.82 -17.33 -72.69
C ALA A 20 24.14 -17.69 -71.23
N LEU A 21 25.37 -18.10 -70.93
CA LEU A 21 25.81 -18.39 -69.56
C LEU A 21 25.73 -17.15 -68.66
N VAL A 22 26.18 -15.99 -69.14
CA VAL A 22 26.08 -14.73 -68.39
C VAL A 22 24.63 -14.33 -68.14
N ARG A 23 23.74 -14.46 -69.14
CA ARG A 23 22.30 -14.21 -68.95
C ARG A 23 21.70 -15.14 -67.91
N ARG A 24 22.02 -16.44 -67.97
CA ARG A 24 21.54 -17.43 -67.00
C ARG A 24 22.03 -17.09 -65.59
N ALA A 25 23.33 -16.83 -65.42
CA ALA A 25 23.91 -16.47 -64.12
C ALA A 25 23.27 -15.20 -63.53
N ARG A 26 22.98 -14.19 -64.36
CA ARG A 26 22.27 -12.97 -63.92
C ARG A 26 20.84 -13.25 -63.49
N ALA A 27 20.12 -14.09 -64.23
CA ALA A 27 18.75 -14.48 -63.87
C ALA A 27 18.72 -15.29 -62.56
N GLU A 28 19.68 -16.19 -62.38
CA GLU A 28 19.82 -16.98 -61.14
C GLU A 28 20.18 -16.10 -59.94
N ALA A 29 21.13 -15.17 -60.10
CA ALA A 29 21.46 -14.20 -59.06
C ALA A 29 20.26 -13.31 -58.68
N ALA A 30 19.46 -12.89 -59.67
CA ALA A 30 18.25 -12.11 -59.42
C ALA A 30 17.20 -12.91 -58.62
N ARG A 31 17.01 -14.19 -58.96
CA ARG A 31 16.10 -15.10 -58.21
C ARG A 31 16.57 -15.31 -56.78
N LEU A 32 17.86 -15.58 -56.56
CA LEU A 32 18.42 -15.74 -55.23
C LEU A 32 18.26 -14.48 -54.38
N ARG A 33 18.50 -13.29 -54.96
CA ARG A 33 18.29 -12.01 -54.26
C ARG A 33 16.82 -11.79 -53.90
N ALA A 34 15.89 -12.10 -54.81
CA ALA A 34 14.46 -11.97 -54.54
C ALA A 34 14.01 -12.93 -53.43
N ALA A 35 14.47 -14.18 -53.45
CA ALA A 35 14.18 -15.16 -52.40
C ALA A 35 14.73 -14.72 -51.04
N ALA A 36 16.00 -14.29 -50.99
CA ALA A 36 16.61 -13.80 -49.75
C ALA A 36 15.90 -12.54 -49.20
N ALA A 37 15.44 -11.64 -50.07
CA ALA A 37 14.68 -10.47 -49.65
C ALA A 37 13.30 -10.85 -49.08
N ALA A 38 12.62 -11.82 -49.68
CA ALA A 38 11.35 -12.34 -49.17
C ALA A 38 11.53 -13.01 -47.79
N GLU A 39 12.53 -13.89 -47.66
CA GLU A 39 12.86 -14.56 -46.40
C GLU A 39 13.23 -13.56 -45.29
N ALA A 40 14.01 -12.52 -45.62
CA ALA A 40 14.34 -11.45 -44.68
C ALA A 40 13.09 -10.67 -44.24
N ALA A 41 12.18 -10.38 -45.16
CA ALA A 41 10.93 -9.68 -44.85
C ALA A 41 10.02 -10.53 -43.94
N GLU A 42 9.90 -11.83 -44.21
CA GLU A 42 9.14 -12.77 -43.37
C GLU A 42 9.72 -12.87 -41.96
N ARG A 43 11.05 -13.04 -41.84
CA ARG A 43 11.73 -13.07 -40.54
C ARG A 43 11.53 -11.79 -39.74
N LEU A 44 11.60 -10.64 -40.41
CA LEU A 44 11.40 -9.35 -39.77
C LEU A 44 9.94 -9.15 -39.33
N ALA A 45 8.97 -9.59 -40.14
CA ALA A 45 7.56 -9.56 -39.77
C ALA A 45 7.29 -10.46 -38.55
N ALA A 46 7.82 -11.68 -38.54
CA ALA A 46 7.71 -12.59 -37.40
C ALA A 46 8.36 -12.03 -36.13
N ALA A 47 9.55 -11.44 -36.24
CA ALA A 47 10.23 -10.82 -35.10
C ALA A 47 9.42 -9.64 -34.53
N ARG A 48 8.81 -8.81 -35.38
CA ARG A 48 7.94 -7.70 -34.95
C ARG A 48 6.67 -8.18 -34.28
N ALA A 49 6.02 -9.21 -34.83
CA ALA A 49 4.85 -9.82 -34.20
C ALA A 49 5.20 -10.36 -32.82
N ARG A 50 6.32 -11.08 -32.70
CA ARG A 50 6.78 -11.63 -31.42
C ARG A 50 7.12 -10.53 -30.40
N ALA A 51 7.75 -9.45 -30.84
CA ALA A 51 8.03 -8.30 -29.97
C ALA A 51 6.72 -7.67 -29.46
N ALA A 52 5.73 -7.48 -30.34
CA ALA A 52 4.43 -6.94 -29.95
C ALA A 52 3.69 -7.85 -28.94
N GLU A 53 3.76 -9.17 -29.11
CA GLU A 53 3.22 -10.14 -28.14
C GLU A 53 3.89 -9.98 -26.77
N ILE A 54 5.22 -9.92 -26.72
CA ILE A 54 5.99 -9.77 -25.48
C ILE A 54 5.62 -8.46 -24.78
N THR A 55 5.53 -7.35 -25.52
CA THR A 55 5.12 -6.06 -24.96
C THR A 55 3.71 -6.12 -24.39
N ALA A 56 2.74 -6.67 -25.14
CA ALA A 56 1.37 -6.79 -24.67
C ALA A 56 1.22 -7.68 -23.42
N GLU A 57 2.03 -8.74 -23.33
CA GLU A 57 2.08 -9.59 -22.14
C GLU A 57 2.70 -8.87 -20.93
N ALA A 58 3.80 -8.13 -21.14
CA ALA A 58 4.41 -7.33 -20.10
C ALA A 58 3.47 -6.21 -19.59
N GLU A 59 2.72 -5.56 -20.48
CA GLU A 59 1.71 -4.56 -20.10
C GLU A 59 0.60 -5.15 -19.24
N ARG A 60 0.06 -6.31 -19.62
CA ARG A 60 -0.96 -7.01 -18.83
C ARG A 60 -0.43 -7.43 -17.45
N GLY A 61 0.79 -7.96 -17.39
CA GLY A 61 1.44 -8.33 -16.12
C GLY A 61 1.68 -7.11 -15.23
N GLY A 62 2.23 -6.04 -15.80
CA GLY A 62 2.50 -4.79 -15.08
C GLY A 62 1.24 -4.13 -14.51
N GLN A 63 0.11 -4.18 -15.23
CA GLN A 63 -1.17 -3.66 -14.72
C GLN A 63 -1.67 -4.46 -13.51
N ALA A 64 -1.62 -5.80 -13.56
CA ALA A 64 -2.03 -6.65 -12.45
C ALA A 64 -1.13 -6.46 -11.21
N ASP A 65 0.18 -6.32 -11.43
CA ASP A 65 1.14 -6.04 -10.35
C ASP A 65 0.90 -4.66 -9.74
N ALA A 66 0.64 -3.64 -10.57
CA ALA A 66 0.34 -2.29 -10.10
C ALA A 66 -0.95 -2.24 -9.27
N GLU A 67 -2.00 -2.95 -9.66
CA GLU A 67 -3.24 -3.06 -8.90
C GLU A 67 -3.01 -3.71 -7.53
N THR A 68 -2.23 -4.81 -7.49
CA THR A 68 -1.92 -5.54 -6.26
C THR A 68 -1.06 -4.70 -5.30
N LEU A 69 0.03 -4.11 -5.78
CA LEU A 69 0.93 -3.27 -4.99
C LEU A 69 0.26 -1.96 -4.58
N GLY A 70 -0.59 -1.39 -5.44
CA GLY A 70 -1.39 -0.21 -5.16
C GLY A 70 -2.36 -0.46 -4.01
N ALA A 71 -3.12 -1.57 -4.05
CA ALA A 71 -4.05 -1.94 -2.99
C ALA A 71 -3.35 -2.14 -1.64
N ALA A 72 -2.18 -2.79 -1.62
CA ALA A 72 -1.38 -2.99 -0.41
C ALA A 72 -0.90 -1.65 0.18
N THR A 73 -0.43 -0.74 -0.67
CA THR A 73 0.02 0.61 -0.29
C THR A 73 -1.13 1.43 0.31
N VAL A 74 -2.28 1.46 -0.35
CA VAL A 74 -3.47 2.17 0.13
C VAL A 74 -3.94 1.61 1.47
N ALA A 75 -3.97 0.28 1.62
CA ALA A 75 -4.33 -0.36 2.88
C ALA A 75 -3.35 -0.03 4.01
N ALA A 76 -2.04 0.02 3.74
CA ALA A 76 -1.04 0.44 4.71
C ALA A 76 -1.23 1.89 5.15
N ALA A 77 -1.38 2.81 4.19
CA ALA A 77 -1.65 4.22 4.47
C ALA A 77 -2.93 4.41 5.31
N GLY A 78 -4.00 3.66 5.00
CA GLY A 78 -5.24 3.68 5.78
C GLY A 78 -5.06 3.19 7.22
N ARG A 79 -4.28 2.12 7.44
CA ARG A 79 -3.95 1.63 8.79
C ARG A 79 -3.15 2.65 9.59
N ASP A 80 -2.18 3.30 8.97
CA ASP A 80 -1.34 4.28 9.65
C ASP A 80 -2.09 5.57 9.97
N ALA A 81 -2.94 6.05 9.05
CA ALA A 81 -3.86 7.16 9.33
C ALA A 81 -4.80 6.85 10.50
N ARG A 82 -5.40 5.64 10.53
CA ARG A 82 -6.26 5.22 11.64
C ARG A 82 -5.48 5.13 12.96
N ARG A 83 -4.27 4.60 12.93
CA ARG A 83 -3.40 4.52 14.12
C ARG A 83 -3.07 5.91 14.66
N LEU A 84 -2.73 6.84 13.78
CA LEU A 84 -2.45 8.22 14.15
C LEU A 84 -3.68 8.90 14.76
N ALA A 85 -4.86 8.73 14.15
CA ALA A 85 -6.11 9.28 14.65
C ALA A 85 -6.47 8.72 16.04
N LEU A 86 -6.40 7.39 16.22
CA LEU A 86 -6.65 6.76 17.52
C LEU A 86 -5.65 7.18 18.60
N ALA A 87 -4.37 7.33 18.24
CA ALA A 87 -3.35 7.83 19.16
C ALA A 87 -3.62 9.29 19.56
N ALA A 88 -4.06 10.14 18.61
CA ALA A 88 -4.45 11.51 18.90
C ALA A 88 -5.70 11.59 19.81
N GLN A 89 -6.72 10.79 19.52
CA GLN A 89 -7.93 10.66 20.36
C GLN A 89 -7.58 10.22 21.78
N ARG A 90 -6.72 9.20 21.92
CA ARG A 90 -6.27 8.72 23.23
C ARG A 90 -5.54 9.82 24.01
N ARG A 91 -4.63 10.55 23.36
CA ARG A 91 -3.93 11.69 24.00
C ARG A 91 -4.90 12.79 24.44
N ALA A 92 -5.89 13.12 23.62
CA ALA A 92 -6.91 14.12 23.95
C ALA A 92 -7.75 13.67 25.17
N TRP A 93 -8.16 12.41 25.19
CA TRP A 93 -8.91 11.82 26.30
C TRP A 93 -8.11 11.78 27.60
N ASP A 94 -6.86 11.32 27.54
CA ASP A 94 -5.96 11.29 28.70
C ASP A 94 -5.69 12.71 29.22
N GLY A 95 -5.55 13.69 28.32
CA GLY A 95 -5.43 15.11 28.66
C GLY A 95 -6.67 15.67 29.36
N LEU A 96 -7.86 15.33 28.88
CA LEU A 96 -9.13 15.72 29.49
C LEU A 96 -9.28 15.10 30.89
N ARG A 97 -9.01 13.81 31.04
CA ARG A 97 -8.99 13.14 32.35
C ARG A 97 -8.03 13.83 33.33
N ALA A 98 -6.82 14.16 32.88
CA ALA A 98 -5.86 14.87 33.70
C ALA A 98 -6.35 16.26 34.11
N ALA A 99 -7.03 16.99 33.22
CA ALA A 99 -7.61 18.29 33.53
C ALA A 99 -8.75 18.20 34.56
N VAL A 100 -9.67 17.25 34.39
CA VAL A 100 -10.77 17.03 35.35
C VAL A 100 -10.22 16.66 36.73
N ARG A 101 -9.23 15.77 36.80
CA ARG A 101 -8.61 15.42 38.08
C ARG A 101 -8.00 16.63 38.79
N ARG A 102 -7.28 17.50 38.06
CA ARG A 102 -6.74 18.74 38.65
C ARG A 102 -7.83 19.64 39.22
N GLN A 103 -9.00 19.72 38.57
CA GLN A 103 -10.14 20.49 39.06
C GLN A 103 -10.82 19.85 40.27
N LEU A 104 -10.78 18.51 40.39
CA LEU A 104 -11.34 17.78 41.53
C LEU A 104 -10.44 17.77 42.76
N THR A 105 -9.13 18.04 42.62
CA THR A 105 -8.17 18.12 43.74
C THR A 105 -8.13 19.52 44.37
N VAL A 106 -9.31 20.09 44.68
CA VAL A 106 -9.42 21.36 45.43
C VAL A 106 -9.48 21.11 46.95
N PRO A 107 -9.14 22.09 47.79
CA PRO A 107 -9.37 21.99 49.23
C PRO A 107 -10.83 21.66 49.53
N GLY A 108 -11.11 20.73 50.45
CA GLY A 108 -12.48 20.29 50.77
C GLY A 108 -12.94 19.03 50.02
N SER A 109 -12.21 18.57 49.00
CA SER A 109 -12.63 17.41 48.20
C SER A 109 -12.69 16.11 49.00
N ARG A 110 -11.83 15.95 50.01
CA ARG A 110 -11.84 14.74 50.86
C ARG A 110 -13.07 14.69 51.76
N GLU A 111 -13.42 15.82 52.37
CA GLU A 111 -14.63 15.96 53.17
C GLU A 111 -15.88 15.71 52.32
N ALA A 112 -15.89 16.21 51.08
CA ALA A 112 -16.98 15.95 50.14
C ALA A 112 -17.09 14.46 49.75
N LEU A 113 -15.96 13.75 49.58
CA LEU A 113 -15.94 12.32 49.34
C LEU A 113 -16.46 11.53 50.55
N ALA A 114 -15.95 11.84 51.74
CA ALA A 114 -16.38 11.23 52.99
C ALA A 114 -17.89 11.41 53.22
N ALA A 115 -18.41 12.63 52.99
CA ALA A 115 -19.84 12.92 53.09
C ALA A 115 -20.69 12.08 52.12
N ARG A 116 -20.20 11.85 50.89
CA ARG A 116 -20.88 10.97 49.92
C ARG A 116 -20.86 9.50 50.33
N VAL A 117 -19.75 9.02 50.87
CA VAL A 117 -19.67 7.64 51.39
C VAL A 117 -20.65 7.45 52.55
N VAL A 118 -20.71 8.41 53.48
CA VAL A 118 -21.67 8.41 54.59
C VAL A 118 -23.11 8.50 54.08
N ALA A 119 -23.39 9.31 53.07
CA ALA A 119 -24.72 9.38 52.47
C ALA A 119 -25.15 8.03 51.82
N ALA A 120 -24.21 7.27 51.28
CA ALA A 120 -24.48 5.98 50.64
C ALA A 120 -24.63 4.81 51.64
N LEU A 121 -23.80 4.77 52.68
CA LEU A 121 -23.75 3.66 53.64
C LEU A 121 -24.47 3.94 54.97
N GLY A 122 -24.77 5.20 55.24
CA GLY A 122 -25.34 5.69 56.50
C GLY A 122 -24.27 6.18 57.49
N PRO A 123 -24.69 6.82 58.59
CA PRO A 123 -23.80 7.43 59.59
C PRO A 123 -22.96 6.42 60.38
N ALA A 124 -23.31 5.13 60.34
CA ALA A 124 -22.56 4.06 61.01
C ALA A 124 -21.36 3.54 60.18
N ALA A 125 -21.08 4.15 59.03
CA ALA A 125 -19.99 3.73 58.16
C ALA A 125 -18.61 4.06 58.76
N THR A 126 -17.74 3.06 58.84
CA THR A 126 -16.33 3.27 59.16
C THR A 126 -15.62 3.74 57.90
N LEU A 127 -15.00 4.92 57.95
CA LEU A 127 -14.27 5.50 56.82
C LEU A 127 -12.78 5.21 56.91
N THR A 128 -12.15 4.93 55.78
CA THR A 128 -10.71 4.72 55.66
C THR A 128 -10.18 5.51 54.46
N GLU A 129 -9.09 6.26 54.65
CA GLU A 129 -8.41 6.92 53.55
C GLU A 129 -7.72 5.88 52.65
N ILE A 130 -7.89 6.04 51.34
CA ILE A 130 -7.22 5.22 50.32
C ILE A 130 -6.50 6.15 49.32
N PRO A 131 -5.53 5.64 48.54
CA PRO A 131 -4.85 6.46 47.53
C PRO A 131 -5.85 7.14 46.59
N GLY A 132 -5.92 8.47 46.64
CA GLY A 132 -6.80 9.27 45.79
C GLY A 132 -8.30 9.20 46.14
N GLY A 133 -8.68 8.74 47.34
CA GLY A 133 -10.08 8.59 47.68
C GLY A 133 -10.40 8.24 49.14
N VAL A 134 -11.65 7.84 49.36
CA VAL A 134 -12.17 7.37 50.66
C VAL A 134 -12.93 6.08 50.43
N ALA A 135 -12.64 5.07 51.25
CA ALA A 135 -13.44 3.85 51.36
C ALA A 135 -14.34 3.94 52.61
N GLY A 136 -15.54 3.38 52.54
CA GLY A 136 -16.40 3.19 53.69
C GLY A 136 -16.97 1.79 53.75
N GLU A 137 -17.17 1.31 54.97
CA GLU A 137 -17.66 -0.03 55.24
C GLU A 137 -18.71 -0.05 56.35
N VAL A 138 -19.70 -0.92 56.18
CA VAL A 138 -20.66 -1.37 57.20
C VAL A 138 -20.82 -2.90 57.05
N PRO A 139 -21.36 -3.63 58.04
CA PRO A 139 -21.55 -5.08 57.91
C PRO A 139 -22.28 -5.45 56.62
N GLY A 140 -21.61 -6.21 55.75
CA GLY A 140 -22.15 -6.67 54.47
C GLY A 140 -22.14 -5.67 53.30
N ARG A 141 -21.63 -4.44 53.46
CA ARG A 141 -21.53 -3.45 52.37
C ARG A 141 -20.26 -2.61 52.44
N ARG A 142 -19.62 -2.38 51.28
CA ARG A 142 -18.44 -1.53 51.10
C ARG A 142 -18.66 -0.60 49.91
N VAL A 143 -18.24 0.66 50.04
CA VAL A 143 -18.22 1.64 48.95
C VAL A 143 -16.85 2.29 48.91
N GLU A 144 -16.30 2.44 47.71
CA GLU A 144 -15.07 3.19 47.47
C GLU A 144 -15.36 4.33 46.53
N LEU A 145 -14.93 5.53 46.91
CA LEU A 145 -15.01 6.72 46.05
C LEU A 145 -13.60 7.27 45.86
N THR A 146 -13.11 7.20 44.63
CA THR A 146 -11.83 7.79 44.22
C THR A 146 -12.05 8.95 43.27
N LEU A 147 -11.13 9.92 43.30
CA LEU A 147 -11.13 11.04 42.36
C LEU A 147 -10.95 10.56 40.91
N ASP A 148 -10.21 9.47 40.71
CA ASP A 148 -10.06 8.83 39.39
C ASP A 148 -11.40 8.25 38.89
N ALA A 149 -12.13 7.54 39.75
CA ALA A 149 -13.45 7.00 39.37
C ALA A 149 -14.47 8.11 39.09
N LEU A 150 -14.46 9.19 39.88
CA LEU A 150 -15.34 10.35 39.65
C LEU A 150 -14.96 11.11 38.38
N ALA A 151 -13.66 11.26 38.08
CA ALA A 151 -13.21 11.85 36.84
C ALA A 151 -13.64 10.99 35.65
N ASP A 152 -13.48 9.67 35.73
CA ASP A 152 -13.90 8.74 34.69
C ASP A 152 -15.41 8.76 34.47
N GLU A 153 -16.21 8.84 35.54
CA GLU A 153 -17.67 8.99 35.45
C GLU A 153 -18.08 10.34 34.85
N ALA A 154 -17.43 11.45 35.27
CA ALA A 154 -17.69 12.78 34.75
C ALA A 154 -17.38 12.88 33.25
N VAL A 155 -16.23 12.35 32.82
CA VAL A 155 -15.86 12.33 31.41
C VAL A 155 -16.72 11.31 30.63
N GLY A 156 -17.06 10.16 31.21
CA GLY A 156 -17.95 9.17 30.62
C GLY A 156 -19.34 9.73 30.30
N ARG A 157 -19.87 10.62 31.15
CA ARG A 157 -21.13 11.34 30.91
C ARG A 157 -21.08 12.31 29.72
N LEU A 158 -19.90 12.81 29.38
CA LEU A 158 -19.69 13.62 28.16
C LEU A 158 -19.68 12.74 26.88
N GLY A 159 -19.64 11.41 27.02
CA GLY A 159 -19.37 10.41 25.97
C GLY A 159 -19.96 10.71 24.59
N PRO A 160 -21.29 10.84 24.43
CA PRO A 160 -21.91 11.09 23.13
C PRO A 160 -21.46 12.42 22.50
N ALA A 161 -21.38 13.48 23.31
CA ALA A 161 -20.98 14.81 22.83
C ALA A 161 -19.49 14.87 22.45
N VAL A 162 -18.63 14.11 23.14
CA VAL A 162 -17.21 14.00 22.79
C VAL A 162 -17.00 13.10 21.57
N ALA A 163 -17.82 12.07 21.37
CA ALA A 163 -17.77 11.22 20.19
C ALA A 163 -18.10 11.99 18.89
N GLU A 164 -19.00 12.97 18.95
CA GLU A 164 -19.33 13.86 17.82
C GLU A 164 -18.13 14.72 17.36
N LEU A 165 -17.20 15.07 18.26
CA LEU A 165 -15.97 15.83 17.91
C LEU A 165 -15.01 15.05 17.00
N TRP A 166 -15.22 13.74 16.87
CA TRP A 166 -14.38 12.84 16.08
C TRP A 166 -15.09 12.27 14.86
N ARG A 167 -16.32 12.72 14.57
CA ARG A 167 -16.97 12.43 13.29
C ARG A 167 -16.32 13.28 12.19
N PRO A 168 -16.12 12.71 10.98
CA PRO A 168 -15.63 13.46 9.82
C PRO A 168 -16.51 14.66 9.46
#